data_AF-A0A1H0CSZ4-F1
#
_entry.id   AF-A0A1H0CSZ4-F1
#
_cell.length_a   1.000
_cell.length_b   1.000
_cell.length_c   1.000
_cell.angle_alpha   90.00
_cell.angle_beta   90.00
_cell.angle_gamma   90.00
#
_symmetry.space_group_name_H-M   'P 1'
#
loop_
_entity.id
_entity.type
_entity.pdbx_description
1 polymer ?
#
loop_
_entity_poly.entity_id
_entity_poly.type
_entity_poly.pdbx_seq_one_letter_code
_entity_poly.pdbx_strand_id
1 'polypeptide(L)'
;MLALALMISGLGLAAPADAASPRRDYPRMPRSCVDPQDLIPQKPGMCKLTTYQQGRPTVVLWGDSHAWQMIPALKGATKGRNVNLVAFLMGGCPPMDPNLKTPKQRKNASSCEKSNDLALRYVLNRKRAGLKTKVVLGGAWDRYLTPLRQGTPPEESYAALIAQDLETDTPRLFRRLGAARVSTDVIGQSLEVPDGALCPEGRRPFVCSLPRNQALHSEGANRRWVKNAMRPLVGKGRYLTTNGAVCTAETCYGKVDDIYTFFDDLHLSATRSRTLARHFKASVADIAVR
;
A
#
# COMPACT_ATOMS: atom_id res chain seq x y z
N MET A 1 -22.97 2.36 55.71
CA MET A 1 -23.49 1.95 54.38
C MET A 1 -23.53 3.20 53.51
N LEU A 2 -22.43 3.54 52.84
CA LEU A 2 -22.07 3.23 51.45
C LEU A 2 -23.08 3.75 50.42
N ALA A 3 -22.70 4.81 49.70
CA ALA A 3 -22.92 4.95 48.25
C ALA A 3 -22.07 6.12 47.72
N LEU A 4 -20.86 5.79 47.25
CA LEU A 4 -19.99 6.69 46.50
C LEU A 4 -20.39 6.59 45.03
N ALA A 5 -21.03 7.64 44.48
CA ALA A 5 -21.39 7.69 43.07
C ALA A 5 -20.15 8.05 42.23
N LEU A 6 -19.59 7.04 41.55
CA LEU A 6 -18.55 7.23 40.54
C LEU A 6 -19.20 7.80 39.27
N MET A 7 -19.03 9.08 39.00
CA MET A 7 -19.28 9.63 37.66
C MET A 7 -18.13 9.23 36.74
N ILE A 8 -18.38 8.24 35.88
CA ILE A 8 -17.50 7.92 34.76
C ILE A 8 -17.79 8.94 33.65
N SER A 9 -17.01 10.01 33.61
CA SER A 9 -16.98 10.92 32.47
C SER A 9 -16.36 10.19 31.28
N GLY A 10 -17.21 9.66 30.40
CA GLY A 10 -16.81 9.15 29.10
C GLY A 10 -16.22 10.27 28.25
N LEU A 11 -14.89 10.31 28.14
CA LEU A 11 -14.20 11.07 27.10
C LEU A 11 -14.53 10.42 25.76
N GLY A 12 -15.66 10.83 25.16
CA GLY A 12 -15.94 10.57 23.76
C GLY A 12 -14.86 11.24 22.92
N LEU A 13 -13.89 10.44 22.46
CA LEU A 13 -12.98 10.88 21.40
C LEU A 13 -13.84 11.20 20.19
N ALA A 14 -14.11 12.48 19.96
CA ALA A 14 -14.81 12.94 18.77
C ALA A 14 -14.08 12.34 17.56
N ALA A 15 -14.78 11.49 16.80
CA ALA A 15 -14.24 10.97 15.56
C ALA A 15 -13.86 12.17 14.68
N PRO A 16 -12.67 12.16 14.06
CA PRO A 16 -12.24 13.27 13.21
C PRO A 16 -13.32 13.55 12.16
N ALA A 17 -13.60 14.82 11.84
CA ALA A 17 -14.71 15.22 10.96
C ALA A 17 -14.70 14.52 9.57
N ASP A 18 -13.55 14.05 9.09
CA ASP A 18 -13.43 13.24 7.87
C ASP A 18 -14.08 11.84 8.02
N ALA A 19 -14.10 11.25 9.22
CA ALA A 19 -14.79 9.98 9.49
C ALA A 19 -16.31 10.07 9.29
N ALA A 20 -16.90 11.28 9.36
CA ALA A 20 -18.32 11.49 9.10
C ALA A 20 -18.68 11.44 7.60
N SER A 21 -17.69 11.55 6.70
CA SER A 21 -17.91 11.51 5.24
C SER A 21 -16.89 10.58 4.59
N PRO A 22 -17.18 9.26 4.50
CA PRO A 22 -16.23 8.26 4.02
C PRO A 22 -15.54 8.66 2.72
N ARG A 23 -16.28 9.21 1.75
CA ARG A 23 -15.76 9.65 0.44
C ARG A 23 -14.64 10.70 0.50
N ARG A 24 -14.51 11.42 1.61
CA ARG A 24 -13.46 12.44 1.84
C ARG A 24 -12.33 11.95 2.73
N ASP A 25 -12.47 10.77 3.32
CA ASP A 25 -11.50 10.13 4.20
C ASP A 25 -10.48 9.32 3.40
N TYR A 26 -9.73 9.98 2.53
CA TYR A 26 -8.67 9.37 1.72
C TYR A 26 -7.27 9.88 2.12
N PRO A 27 -6.20 9.09 1.88
CA PRO A 27 -4.84 9.52 2.17
C PRO A 27 -4.47 10.83 1.47
N ARG A 28 -3.95 11.79 2.24
CA ARG A 28 -3.53 13.09 1.70
C ARG A 28 -2.08 13.05 1.23
N MET A 29 -1.86 13.51 0.01
CA MET A 29 -0.53 13.74 -0.58
C MET A 29 -0.10 15.21 -0.43
N PRO A 30 1.22 15.49 -0.35
CA PRO A 30 1.72 16.85 -0.54
C PRO A 30 1.28 17.41 -1.90
N ARG A 31 0.92 18.70 -1.99
CA ARG A 31 0.51 19.32 -3.27
C ARG A 31 1.57 19.24 -4.37
N SER A 32 2.86 19.15 -4.01
CA SER A 32 3.95 18.98 -4.97
C SER A 32 4.01 17.58 -5.61
N CYS A 33 3.17 16.65 -5.16
CA CYS A 33 3.20 15.25 -5.57
C CYS A 33 2.05 14.82 -6.43
N VAL A 34 0.97 15.58 -6.44
CA VAL A 34 -0.29 15.19 -7.07
C VAL A 34 -0.90 16.44 -7.69
N ASP A 35 -1.39 16.31 -8.92
CA ASP A 35 -2.07 17.42 -9.56
C ASP A 35 -3.41 17.69 -8.83
N PRO A 36 -3.94 18.93 -8.82
CA PRO A 36 -5.10 19.29 -8.01
C PRO A 36 -6.36 18.45 -8.23
N GLN A 37 -6.53 17.90 -9.44
CA GLN A 37 -7.66 17.05 -9.84
C GLN A 37 -7.49 15.58 -9.44
N ASP A 38 -6.28 15.16 -9.05
CA ASP A 38 -5.95 13.77 -8.77
C ASP A 38 -5.87 13.52 -7.25
N LEU A 39 -6.25 12.32 -6.82
CA LEU A 39 -6.04 11.87 -5.42
C LEU A 39 -4.68 11.17 -5.24
N ILE A 40 -4.21 10.54 -6.32
CA ILE A 40 -3.02 9.69 -6.37
C ILE A 40 -2.14 10.19 -7.52
N PRO A 41 -0.81 10.25 -7.37
CA PRO A 41 0.06 10.71 -8.45
C PRO A 41 -0.16 9.88 -9.73
N GLN A 42 -0.24 10.58 -10.87
CA GLN A 42 -0.31 9.96 -12.21
C GLN A 42 1.00 10.11 -13.00
N LYS A 43 1.99 10.79 -12.40
CA LYS A 43 3.28 11.11 -13.01
C LYS A 43 4.42 10.51 -12.18
N PRO A 44 5.51 10.05 -12.83
CA PRO A 44 6.71 9.58 -12.13
C PRO A 44 7.27 10.65 -11.19
N GLY A 45 7.54 10.30 -9.94
CA GLY A 45 8.10 11.24 -8.99
C GLY A 45 8.42 10.62 -7.63
N MET A 46 9.31 11.29 -6.89
CA MET A 46 9.55 11.00 -5.49
C MET A 46 8.74 11.96 -4.62
N CYS A 47 7.97 11.40 -3.71
CA CYS A 47 7.17 12.13 -2.76
C CYS A 47 7.76 12.09 -1.37
N LYS A 48 8.12 13.25 -0.83
CA LYS A 48 8.59 13.38 0.56
C LYS A 48 7.36 13.47 1.47
N LEU A 49 7.08 12.40 2.22
CA LEU A 49 5.89 12.32 3.09
C LEU A 49 6.16 12.83 4.51
N THR A 50 7.42 13.02 4.86
CA THR A 50 7.92 13.69 6.07
C THR A 50 8.96 14.74 5.68
N THR A 51 9.37 15.58 6.64
CA THR A 51 10.54 16.44 6.47
C THR A 51 11.75 15.58 6.09
N TYR A 52 12.30 15.85 4.91
CA TYR A 52 13.38 15.07 4.34
C TYR A 52 14.73 15.63 4.77
N GLN A 53 15.62 14.76 5.26
CA GLN A 53 17.01 15.08 5.53
C GLN A 53 17.93 14.12 4.79
N GLN A 54 18.97 14.66 4.15
CA GLN A 54 19.98 13.87 3.46
C GLN A 54 20.73 12.99 4.47
N GLY A 55 21.14 11.79 4.05
CA GLY A 55 21.87 10.83 4.89
C GLY A 55 21.02 10.09 5.94
N ARG A 56 19.88 10.64 6.37
CA ARG A 56 18.98 9.99 7.35
C ARG A 56 18.45 8.64 6.81
N PRO A 57 18.25 7.62 7.68
CA PRO A 57 17.61 6.38 7.29
C PRO A 57 16.26 6.63 6.63
N THR A 58 15.95 5.89 5.57
CA THR A 58 14.74 6.15 4.77
C THR A 58 13.89 4.91 4.64
N VAL A 59 12.61 5.03 4.99
CA VAL A 59 11.55 4.13 4.55
C VAL A 59 11.05 4.60 3.20
N VAL A 60 11.05 3.70 2.22
CA VAL A 60 10.56 3.91 0.86
C VAL A 60 9.28 3.12 0.69
N LEU A 61 8.15 3.81 0.60
CA LEU A 61 6.89 3.23 0.16
C LEU A 61 6.85 3.23 -1.37
N TRP A 62 6.61 2.08 -1.99
CA TRP A 62 6.62 1.98 -3.45
C TRP A 62 5.47 1.10 -3.94
N GLY A 63 4.68 1.63 -4.86
CA GLY A 63 3.68 0.87 -5.60
C GLY A 63 2.54 1.70 -6.15
N ASP A 64 1.35 1.12 -6.17
CA ASP A 64 0.16 1.75 -6.71
C ASP A 64 -0.73 2.36 -5.63
N SER A 65 -2.03 2.47 -5.90
CA SER A 65 -3.02 2.97 -4.97
C SER A 65 -3.13 2.13 -3.69
N HIS A 66 -2.79 0.83 -3.74
CA HIS A 66 -2.80 -0.04 -2.56
C HIS A 66 -1.55 0.15 -1.68
N ALA A 67 -0.46 0.66 -2.24
CA ALA A 67 0.63 1.23 -1.45
C ALA A 67 0.24 2.61 -0.88
N TRP A 68 -0.34 3.48 -1.71
CA TRP A 68 -0.77 4.83 -1.33
C TRP A 68 -1.75 4.85 -0.15
N GLN A 69 -2.73 3.93 -0.13
CA GLN A 69 -3.67 3.83 0.99
C GLN A 69 -3.01 3.55 2.34
N MET A 70 -1.77 3.05 2.35
CA MET A 70 -1.02 2.74 3.58
C MET A 70 -0.17 3.91 4.09
N ILE A 71 -0.21 5.08 3.43
CA ILE A 71 0.48 6.30 3.88
C ILE A 71 0.12 6.67 5.34
N PRO A 72 -1.15 6.72 5.77
CA PRO A 72 -1.50 7.04 7.15
C PRO A 72 -0.89 6.06 8.17
N ALA A 73 -0.93 4.76 7.87
CA ALA A 73 -0.30 3.73 8.71
C ALA A 73 1.21 3.96 8.85
N LEU A 74 1.90 4.19 7.74
CA LEU A 74 3.35 4.40 7.72
C LEU A 74 3.75 5.72 8.39
N LYS A 75 3.01 6.82 8.17
CA LYS A 75 3.20 8.07 8.91
C LYS A 75 3.03 7.86 10.41
N GLY A 76 2.05 7.05 10.82
CA GLY A 76 1.89 6.66 12.22
C GLY A 76 3.09 5.87 12.77
N ALA A 77 3.63 4.95 11.97
CA ALA A 77 4.78 4.13 12.36
C ALA A 77 6.11 4.92 12.41
N THR A 78 6.26 5.97 11.59
CA THR A 78 7.45 6.84 11.57
C THR A 78 7.36 8.03 12.52
N LYS A 79 6.18 8.32 13.10
CA LYS A 79 6.00 9.42 14.05
C LYS A 79 6.98 9.30 15.22
N GLY A 80 7.69 10.39 15.50
CA GLY A 80 8.69 10.46 16.58
C GLY A 80 9.98 9.69 16.30
N ARG A 81 10.21 9.22 15.07
CA ARG A 81 11.44 8.52 14.67
C ARG A 81 12.30 9.41 13.78
N ASN A 82 13.62 9.31 13.94
CA ASN A 82 14.60 10.00 13.10
C ASN A 82 14.78 9.29 11.74
N VAL A 83 13.69 9.15 10.99
CA VAL A 83 13.66 8.48 9.67
C VAL A 83 12.95 9.38 8.65
N ASN A 84 13.39 9.31 7.40
CA ASN A 84 12.61 9.82 6.28
C ASN A 84 11.53 8.82 5.90
N LEU A 85 10.36 9.31 5.49
CA LEU A 85 9.39 8.54 4.72
C LEU A 85 9.26 9.18 3.33
N VAL A 86 9.66 8.44 2.30
CA VAL A 86 9.45 8.83 0.90
C VAL A 86 8.57 7.81 0.20
N ALA A 87 7.91 8.26 -0.87
CA ALA A 87 6.99 7.46 -1.64
C ALA A 87 7.28 7.57 -3.14
N PHE A 88 7.21 6.44 -3.84
CA PHE A 88 7.14 6.35 -5.29
C PHE A 88 5.82 5.66 -5.62
N LEU A 89 4.81 6.47 -5.89
CA LEU A 89 3.43 6.01 -6.02
C LEU A 89 2.91 6.43 -7.38
N MET A 90 2.17 5.53 -8.04
CA MET A 90 1.42 5.87 -9.23
C MET A 90 0.16 5.02 -9.35
N GLY A 91 -1.01 5.63 -9.60
CA GLY A 91 -2.26 4.89 -9.75
C GLY A 91 -2.14 3.76 -10.78
N GLY A 92 -2.67 2.57 -10.45
CA GLY A 92 -2.69 1.40 -11.34
C GLY A 92 -1.30 0.85 -11.73
N CYS A 93 -0.23 1.23 -11.02
CA CYS A 93 1.13 0.88 -11.38
C CYS A 93 1.84 0.08 -10.28
N PRO A 94 1.77 -1.27 -10.29
CA PRO A 94 2.33 -2.09 -9.24
C PRO A 94 3.88 -2.02 -9.22
N PRO A 95 4.53 -2.42 -8.12
CA PRO A 95 5.97 -2.44 -8.03
C PRO A 95 6.59 -3.49 -8.95
N MET A 96 7.40 -3.04 -9.92
CA MET A 96 8.03 -3.91 -10.92
C MET A 96 9.40 -3.38 -11.38
N ASP A 97 10.19 -4.22 -12.02
CA ASP A 97 11.45 -3.83 -12.68
C ASP A 97 11.27 -3.89 -14.20
N PRO A 98 11.03 -2.74 -14.86
CA PRO A 98 10.82 -2.67 -16.31
C PRO A 98 12.10 -2.92 -17.12
N ASN A 99 13.25 -3.18 -16.48
CA ASN A 99 14.51 -3.53 -17.12
C ASN A 99 14.98 -2.49 -18.17
N LEU A 100 14.74 -1.20 -17.88
CA LEU A 100 15.16 -0.10 -18.74
C LEU A 100 16.67 0.13 -18.61
N LYS A 101 17.45 -0.31 -19.61
CA LYS A 101 18.92 -0.26 -19.59
C LYS A 101 19.46 1.04 -20.17
N THR A 102 18.84 1.55 -21.24
CA THR A 102 19.37 2.69 -22.01
C THR A 102 18.58 3.98 -21.81
N PRO A 103 19.17 5.16 -22.09
CA PRO A 103 18.43 6.43 -22.11
C PRO A 103 17.26 6.43 -23.11
N LYS A 104 17.43 5.81 -24.29
CA LYS A 104 16.37 5.69 -25.30
C LYS A 104 15.18 4.89 -24.77
N GLN A 105 15.43 3.75 -24.12
CA GLN A 105 14.38 2.96 -23.47
C GLN A 105 13.63 3.79 -22.42
N ARG A 106 14.36 4.51 -21.54
CA ARG A 106 13.72 5.36 -20.53
C ARG A 106 12.92 6.51 -21.11
N LYS A 107 13.36 7.11 -22.21
CA LYS A 107 12.61 8.16 -22.91
C LYS A 107 11.27 7.65 -23.42
N ASN A 108 11.28 6.46 -24.02
CA ASN A 108 10.13 5.86 -24.69
C ASN A 108 9.20 5.05 -23.76
N ALA A 109 9.66 4.74 -22.55
CA ALA A 109 8.89 4.00 -21.56
C ALA A 109 7.59 4.74 -21.17
N SER A 110 6.57 3.97 -20.80
CA SER A 110 5.32 4.45 -20.21
C SER A 110 5.57 5.19 -18.89
N SER A 111 4.58 5.95 -18.42
CA SER A 111 4.66 6.59 -17.10
C SER A 111 4.84 5.56 -15.98
N CYS A 112 4.22 4.39 -16.10
CA CYS A 112 4.30 3.36 -15.08
C CYS A 112 5.71 2.76 -14.98
N GLU A 113 6.30 2.41 -16.11
CA GLU A 113 7.69 1.95 -16.18
C GLU A 113 8.67 3.04 -15.70
N LYS A 114 8.47 4.31 -16.09
CA LYS A 114 9.29 5.43 -15.62
C LYS A 114 9.23 5.62 -14.11
N SER A 115 8.05 5.47 -13.51
CA SER A 115 7.87 5.54 -12.05
C SER A 115 8.63 4.43 -11.33
N ASN A 116 8.49 3.19 -11.83
CA ASN A 116 9.19 2.02 -11.30
C ASN A 116 10.72 2.11 -11.46
N ASP A 117 11.22 2.52 -12.64
CA ASP A 117 12.65 2.73 -12.87
C ASP A 117 13.23 3.82 -11.95
N LEU A 118 12.49 4.90 -11.71
CA LEU A 118 12.89 5.96 -10.78
C LEU A 118 13.01 5.44 -9.34
N ALA A 119 12.01 4.70 -8.86
CA ALA A 119 12.01 4.10 -7.52
C ALA A 119 13.17 3.11 -7.34
N LEU A 120 13.36 2.21 -8.31
CA LEU A 120 14.43 1.22 -8.31
C LEU A 120 15.80 1.89 -8.27
N ARG A 121 16.05 2.87 -9.15
CA ARG A 121 17.32 3.61 -9.17
C ARG A 121 17.56 4.34 -7.86
N TYR A 122 16.54 4.99 -7.30
CA TYR A 122 16.65 5.66 -6.00
C TYR A 122 17.11 4.69 -4.90
N VAL A 123 16.43 3.56 -4.77
CA VAL A 123 16.74 2.53 -3.77
C VAL A 123 18.16 1.98 -3.95
N LEU A 124 18.51 1.60 -5.18
CA LEU A 124 19.84 1.04 -5.49
C LEU A 124 20.95 2.08 -5.28
N ASN A 125 20.73 3.35 -5.62
CA ASN A 125 21.70 4.42 -5.38
C ASN A 125 21.94 4.63 -3.88
N ARG A 126 20.87 4.66 -3.08
CA ARG A 126 21.00 4.76 -1.62
C ARG A 126 21.76 3.58 -1.03
N LYS A 127 21.45 2.37 -1.48
CA LYS A 127 22.13 1.15 -1.03
C LYS A 127 23.61 1.18 -1.38
N ARG A 128 23.98 1.59 -2.60
CA ARG A 128 25.38 1.78 -3.02
C ARG A 128 26.11 2.84 -2.20
N ALA A 129 25.42 3.91 -1.80
CA ALA A 129 25.95 4.94 -0.92
C ALA A 129 26.01 4.53 0.58
N GLY A 130 25.75 3.27 0.93
CA GLY A 130 25.79 2.80 2.31
C GLY A 130 24.65 3.31 3.20
N LEU A 131 23.64 3.97 2.65
CA LEU A 131 22.56 4.57 3.43
C LEU A 131 21.51 3.53 3.85
N LYS A 132 21.17 3.53 5.14
CA LYS A 132 20.10 2.69 5.69
C LYS A 132 18.78 2.97 4.95
N THR A 133 18.24 1.93 4.33
CA THR A 133 17.06 2.01 3.48
C THR A 133 16.19 0.77 3.69
N LYS A 134 14.91 0.99 4.00
CA LYS A 134 13.88 -0.05 4.07
C LYS A 134 12.88 0.22 2.96
N VAL A 135 12.61 -0.77 2.13
CA VAL A 135 11.56 -0.71 1.11
C VAL A 135 10.30 -1.41 1.64
N VAL A 136 9.15 -0.79 1.43
CA VAL A 136 7.83 -1.36 1.68
C VAL A 136 7.06 -1.31 0.36
N LEU A 137 6.87 -2.47 -0.25
CA LEU A 137 6.17 -2.62 -1.52
C LEU A 137 4.69 -2.85 -1.29
N GLY A 138 3.82 -2.28 -2.11
CA GLY A 138 2.37 -2.58 -2.09
C GLY A 138 1.78 -2.55 -3.50
N GLY A 139 0.83 -3.42 -3.76
CA GLY A 139 0.16 -3.52 -5.05
C GLY A 139 -1.28 -3.98 -4.88
N ALA A 140 -2.15 -3.62 -5.83
CA ALA A 140 -3.50 -4.16 -5.97
C ALA A 140 -3.44 -5.60 -6.51
N TRP A 141 -2.78 -6.51 -5.76
CA TRP A 141 -2.36 -7.82 -6.26
C TRP A 141 -3.49 -8.63 -6.88
N ASP A 142 -4.70 -8.60 -6.31
CA ASP A 142 -5.81 -9.35 -6.87
C ASP A 142 -6.25 -8.82 -8.23
N ARG A 143 -6.28 -7.49 -8.40
CA ARG A 143 -6.68 -6.84 -9.66
C ARG A 143 -5.80 -7.21 -10.84
N TYR A 144 -4.52 -7.49 -10.61
CA TYR A 144 -3.60 -7.90 -11.68
C TYR A 144 -3.47 -9.42 -11.78
N LEU A 145 -3.49 -10.15 -10.67
CA LEU A 145 -3.34 -11.61 -10.72
C LEU A 145 -4.60 -12.33 -11.19
N THR A 146 -5.78 -11.73 -11.04
CA THR A 146 -7.05 -12.28 -11.55
C THR A 146 -7.08 -12.38 -13.07
N PRO A 147 -6.86 -11.29 -13.85
CA PRO A 147 -6.82 -11.37 -15.31
C PRO A 147 -5.73 -12.32 -15.81
N LEU A 148 -4.55 -12.37 -15.16
CA LEU A 148 -3.52 -13.38 -15.48
C LEU A 148 -4.04 -14.82 -15.37
N ARG A 149 -4.71 -15.14 -14.25
CA ARG A 149 -5.26 -16.49 -14.03
C ARG A 149 -6.37 -16.84 -15.01
N GLN A 150 -7.15 -15.83 -15.42
CA GLN A 150 -8.25 -15.99 -16.36
C GLN A 150 -7.78 -16.03 -17.82
N GLY A 151 -6.50 -15.71 -18.09
CA GLY A 151 -5.99 -15.57 -19.45
C GLY A 151 -6.62 -14.39 -20.19
N THR A 152 -7.05 -13.35 -19.46
CA THR A 152 -7.66 -12.15 -20.03
C THR A 152 -6.67 -11.45 -20.97
N PRO A 153 -7.04 -11.23 -22.25
CA PRO A 153 -6.21 -10.48 -23.18
C PRO A 153 -5.91 -9.05 -22.70
N PRO A 154 -4.69 -8.53 -22.94
CA PRO A 154 -4.25 -7.24 -22.41
C PRO A 154 -5.04 -6.05 -23.00
N GLU A 155 -5.62 -6.20 -24.17
CA GLU A 155 -6.49 -5.21 -24.81
C GLU A 155 -7.85 -5.03 -24.13
N GLU A 156 -8.31 -5.99 -23.31
CA GLU A 156 -9.64 -5.91 -22.68
C GLU A 156 -9.69 -4.94 -21.51
N SER A 157 -8.56 -4.72 -20.82
CA SER A 157 -8.51 -3.76 -19.72
C SER A 157 -7.09 -3.32 -19.40
N TYR A 158 -6.98 -2.13 -18.81
CA TYR A 158 -5.69 -1.66 -18.28
C TYR A 158 -5.10 -2.61 -17.23
N ALA A 159 -5.94 -3.25 -16.40
CA ALA A 159 -5.48 -4.23 -15.42
C ALA A 159 -4.89 -5.48 -16.10
N ALA A 160 -5.47 -5.94 -17.20
CA ALA A 160 -4.97 -7.06 -18.00
C ALA A 160 -3.65 -6.71 -18.72
N LEU A 161 -3.52 -5.47 -19.23
CA LEU A 161 -2.25 -4.98 -19.78
C LEU A 161 -1.13 -5.01 -18.72
N ILE A 162 -1.37 -4.42 -17.56
CA ILE A 162 -0.38 -4.34 -16.47
C ILE A 162 -0.10 -5.73 -15.87
N ALA A 163 -1.08 -6.61 -15.87
CA ALA A 163 -0.96 -8.00 -15.44
C ALA A 163 0.16 -8.74 -16.20
N GLN A 164 0.24 -8.58 -17.52
CA GLN A 164 1.28 -9.23 -18.33
C GLN A 164 2.69 -8.78 -17.92
N ASP A 165 2.89 -7.48 -17.75
CA ASP A 165 4.16 -6.95 -17.27
C ASP A 165 4.47 -7.46 -15.85
N LEU A 166 3.47 -7.44 -14.96
CA LEU A 166 3.62 -7.85 -13.57
C LEU A 166 4.12 -9.30 -13.43
N GLU A 167 3.64 -10.22 -14.28
CA GLU A 167 4.02 -11.64 -14.23
C GLU A 167 5.54 -11.83 -14.29
N THR A 168 6.22 -11.05 -15.12
CA THR A 168 7.66 -11.17 -15.33
C THR A 168 8.45 -10.15 -14.50
N ASP A 169 7.95 -8.93 -14.41
CA ASP A 169 8.71 -7.76 -13.97
C ASP A 169 8.74 -7.64 -12.45
N THR A 170 7.69 -8.10 -11.77
CA THR A 170 7.65 -8.14 -10.30
C THR A 170 8.61 -9.20 -9.74
N PRO A 171 8.63 -10.47 -10.21
CA PRO A 171 9.67 -11.42 -9.81
C PRO A 171 11.09 -10.93 -10.13
N ARG A 172 11.28 -10.21 -11.25
CA ARG A 172 12.57 -9.60 -11.58
C ARG A 172 12.96 -8.51 -10.57
N LEU A 173 12.02 -7.66 -10.17
CA LEU A 173 12.24 -6.67 -9.12
C LEU A 173 12.72 -7.35 -7.82
N PHE A 174 12.03 -8.39 -7.37
CA PHE A 174 12.41 -9.11 -6.15
C PHE A 174 13.82 -9.71 -6.24
N ARG A 175 14.18 -10.34 -7.38
CA ARG A 175 15.55 -10.82 -7.62
C ARG A 175 16.57 -9.70 -7.54
N ARG A 176 16.27 -8.53 -8.13
CA ARG A 176 17.18 -7.40 -8.17
C ARG A 176 17.38 -6.75 -6.79
N LEU A 177 16.31 -6.57 -6.03
CA LEU A 177 16.38 -6.09 -4.65
C LEU A 177 17.13 -7.08 -3.74
N GLY A 178 16.87 -8.38 -3.93
CA GLY A 178 17.57 -9.46 -3.24
C GLY A 178 19.07 -9.47 -3.50
N ALA A 179 19.47 -9.44 -4.78
CA ALA A 179 20.88 -9.38 -5.19
C ALA A 179 21.60 -8.13 -4.65
N ALA A 180 20.90 -6.99 -4.63
CA ALA A 180 21.41 -5.75 -4.05
C ALA A 180 21.36 -5.71 -2.50
N ARG A 181 20.86 -6.77 -1.85
CA ARG A 181 20.70 -6.88 -0.40
C ARG A 181 19.88 -5.73 0.21
N VAL A 182 18.81 -5.32 -0.46
CA VAL A 182 17.88 -4.28 0.02
C VAL A 182 16.88 -4.90 0.98
N SER A 183 16.79 -4.36 2.21
CA SER A 183 15.77 -4.78 3.18
C SER A 183 14.39 -4.38 2.68
N THR A 184 13.53 -5.37 2.42
CA THR A 184 12.26 -5.18 1.72
C THR A 184 11.16 -5.94 2.44
N ASP A 185 10.06 -5.26 2.75
CA ASP A 185 8.80 -5.86 3.17
C ASP A 185 7.74 -5.64 2.08
N VAL A 186 6.70 -6.46 2.09
CA VAL A 186 5.62 -6.42 1.09
C VAL A 186 4.28 -6.42 1.79
N ILE A 187 3.45 -5.43 1.48
CA ILE A 187 2.05 -5.35 1.89
C ILE A 187 1.30 -6.40 1.09
N GLY A 188 0.63 -7.32 1.79
CA GLY A 188 -0.23 -8.31 1.15
C GLY A 188 -1.46 -7.71 0.48
N GLN A 189 -2.30 -8.57 -0.10
CA GLN A 189 -3.58 -8.15 -0.66
C GLN A 189 -4.38 -7.36 0.39
N SER A 190 -4.92 -6.23 -0.04
CA SER A 190 -5.94 -5.51 0.72
C SER A 190 -7.30 -5.95 0.20
N LEU A 191 -8.29 -5.98 1.09
CA LEU A 191 -9.67 -6.22 0.72
C LEU A 191 -10.21 -5.09 -0.18
N GLU A 192 -11.14 -5.46 -1.05
CA GLU A 192 -11.87 -4.59 -1.96
C GLU A 192 -13.37 -4.89 -1.80
N VAL A 193 -14.22 -4.01 -2.29
CA VAL A 193 -15.66 -4.26 -2.49
C VAL A 193 -15.83 -4.64 -3.96
N PRO A 194 -16.10 -5.92 -4.28
CA PRO A 194 -16.23 -6.34 -5.68
C PRO A 194 -17.32 -5.59 -6.42
N ASP A 195 -17.12 -5.38 -7.72
CA ASP A 195 -18.14 -4.83 -8.60
C ASP A 195 -19.43 -5.65 -8.51
N GLY A 196 -20.55 -4.96 -8.27
CA GLY A 196 -21.86 -5.61 -8.16
C GLY A 196 -22.11 -6.35 -6.84
N ALA A 197 -21.19 -6.29 -5.86
CA ALA A 197 -21.46 -6.81 -4.53
C ALA A 197 -22.75 -6.20 -3.95
N LEU A 198 -23.71 -7.07 -3.62
CA LEU A 198 -24.93 -6.68 -2.93
C LEU A 198 -24.67 -6.78 -1.42
N CYS A 199 -24.53 -5.64 -0.75
CA CYS A 199 -24.66 -5.59 0.70
C CYS A 199 -26.06 -5.06 1.07
N PRO A 200 -26.59 -5.38 2.27
CA PRO A 200 -27.91 -4.92 2.70
C PRO A 200 -28.11 -3.40 2.57
N GLU A 201 -27.03 -2.64 2.66
CA GLU A 201 -26.99 -1.17 2.54
C GLU A 201 -26.86 -0.66 1.09
N GLY A 202 -26.98 -1.54 0.10
CA GLY A 202 -26.90 -1.25 -1.34
C GLY A 202 -25.45 -1.15 -1.84
N ARG A 203 -25.23 -0.41 -2.95
CA ARG A 203 -23.89 -0.22 -3.55
C ARG A 203 -23.04 0.84 -2.81
N ARG A 204 -23.09 0.84 -1.47
CA ARG A 204 -22.35 1.80 -0.62
C ARG A 204 -21.12 1.13 -0.04
N PRO A 205 -19.97 1.12 -0.75
CA PRO A 205 -18.84 0.27 -0.39
C PRO A 205 -18.33 0.51 1.04
N PHE A 206 -18.42 1.76 1.53
CA PHE A 206 -17.98 2.14 2.86
C PHE A 206 -18.78 1.52 4.03
N VAL A 207 -20.02 1.05 3.84
CA VAL A 207 -20.80 0.35 4.89
C VAL A 207 -20.89 -1.15 4.67
N CYS A 208 -20.52 -1.65 3.49
CA CYS A 208 -20.72 -3.04 3.13
C CYS A 208 -19.86 -3.97 3.99
N SER A 209 -20.53 -4.84 4.76
CA SER A 209 -19.89 -6.03 5.31
C SER A 209 -20.09 -7.19 4.33
N LEU A 210 -19.00 -7.85 3.98
CA LEU A 210 -18.95 -8.86 2.93
C LEU A 210 -18.40 -10.18 3.47
N PRO A 211 -18.84 -11.34 2.95
CA PRO A 211 -18.11 -12.58 3.13
C PRO A 211 -16.63 -12.42 2.75
N ARG A 212 -15.72 -12.97 3.56
CA ARG A 212 -14.27 -12.81 3.38
C ARG A 212 -13.81 -13.26 2.00
N ASN A 213 -14.37 -14.37 1.50
CA ASN A 213 -14.05 -14.91 0.18
C ASN A 213 -14.51 -14.00 -0.99
N GLN A 214 -15.45 -13.08 -0.76
CA GLN A 214 -15.85 -12.06 -1.73
C GLN A 214 -14.92 -10.85 -1.65
N ALA A 215 -14.71 -10.30 -0.45
CA ALA A 215 -13.86 -9.11 -0.27
C ALA A 215 -12.36 -9.36 -0.51
N LEU A 216 -11.93 -10.61 -0.31
CA LEU A 216 -10.57 -11.08 -0.51
C LEU A 216 -10.57 -12.26 -1.48
N HIS A 217 -11.10 -12.01 -2.68
CA HIS A 217 -11.08 -12.99 -3.75
C HIS A 217 -9.66 -13.51 -3.96
N SER A 218 -9.53 -14.83 -4.16
CA SER A 218 -8.25 -15.51 -4.40
C SER A 218 -7.14 -15.25 -3.36
N GLU A 219 -7.46 -14.87 -2.11
CA GLU A 219 -6.47 -14.50 -1.08
C GLU A 219 -5.33 -15.51 -0.92
N GLY A 220 -5.68 -16.79 -0.85
CA GLY A 220 -4.71 -17.87 -0.72
C GLY A 220 -3.76 -17.96 -1.91
N ALA A 221 -4.28 -17.80 -3.13
CA ALA A 221 -3.50 -17.84 -4.36
C ALA A 221 -2.60 -16.61 -4.48
N ASN A 222 -3.14 -15.41 -4.24
CA ASN A 222 -2.38 -14.16 -4.27
C ASN A 222 -1.24 -14.18 -3.25
N ARG A 223 -1.53 -14.61 -2.01
CA ARG A 223 -0.51 -14.76 -0.96
C ARG A 223 0.59 -15.72 -1.37
N ARG A 224 0.26 -16.87 -1.97
CA ARG A 224 1.26 -17.84 -2.45
C ARG A 224 2.11 -17.24 -3.55
N TRP A 225 1.51 -16.58 -4.54
CA TRP A 225 2.22 -15.94 -5.64
C TRP A 225 3.21 -14.89 -5.13
N VAL A 226 2.75 -13.96 -4.29
CA VAL A 226 3.61 -12.89 -3.74
C VAL A 226 4.74 -13.48 -2.89
N LYS A 227 4.46 -14.44 -2.01
CA LYS A 227 5.49 -15.09 -1.19
C LYS A 227 6.52 -15.85 -2.04
N ASN A 228 6.09 -16.47 -3.14
CA ASN A 228 7.00 -17.13 -4.08
C ASN A 228 7.91 -16.11 -4.78
N ALA A 229 7.35 -14.99 -5.24
CA ALA A 229 8.11 -13.91 -5.85
C ALA A 229 9.12 -13.29 -4.86
N MET A 230 8.78 -13.22 -3.57
CA MET A 230 9.65 -12.71 -2.50
C MET A 230 10.83 -13.62 -2.14
N ARG A 231 10.86 -14.90 -2.54
CA ARG A 231 11.92 -15.86 -2.16
C ARG A 231 13.37 -15.36 -2.33
N PRO A 232 13.72 -14.57 -3.37
CA PRO A 232 15.08 -14.05 -3.55
C PRO A 232 15.49 -12.96 -2.54
N LEU A 233 14.56 -12.40 -1.75
CA LEU A 233 14.87 -11.34 -0.79
C LEU A 233 15.75 -11.84 0.36
N VAL A 234 16.77 -11.06 0.71
CA VAL A 234 17.66 -11.36 1.85
C VAL A 234 16.98 -11.04 3.19
N GLY A 235 17.37 -11.77 4.25
CA GLY A 235 16.92 -11.48 5.61
C GLY A 235 15.43 -11.77 5.87
N LYS A 236 14.80 -12.63 5.05
CA LYS A 236 13.37 -12.99 5.11
C LYS A 236 12.46 -11.75 5.15
N GLY A 237 12.37 -11.04 4.03
CA GLY A 237 11.45 -9.91 3.87
C GLY A 237 10.03 -10.24 4.38
N ARG A 238 9.40 -9.29 5.10
CA ARG A 238 8.12 -9.58 5.77
C ARG A 238 6.95 -9.44 4.81
N TYR A 239 6.09 -10.45 4.77
CA TYR A 239 4.77 -10.36 4.15
C TYR A 239 3.78 -9.78 5.18
N LEU A 240 3.41 -8.51 5.02
CA LEU A 240 2.59 -7.77 5.97
C LEU A 240 1.12 -8.03 5.68
N THR A 241 0.41 -8.62 6.64
CA THR A 241 -1.05 -8.83 6.57
C THR A 241 -1.76 -7.76 7.40
N THR A 242 -2.67 -7.03 6.78
CA THR A 242 -3.46 -5.98 7.43
C THR A 242 -4.94 -6.36 7.55
N ASN A 243 -5.42 -7.29 6.73
CA ASN A 243 -6.84 -7.65 6.64
C ASN A 243 -7.44 -8.14 7.97
N GLY A 244 -6.65 -8.78 8.84
CA GLY A 244 -7.13 -9.21 10.17
C GLY A 244 -7.57 -8.07 11.09
N ALA A 245 -7.27 -6.81 10.73
CA ALA A 245 -7.77 -5.64 11.47
C ALA A 245 -9.20 -5.24 11.09
N VAL A 246 -9.73 -5.77 9.99
CA VAL A 246 -11.07 -5.44 9.46
C VAL A 246 -11.87 -6.67 9.04
N CYS A 247 -11.29 -7.86 9.12
CA CYS A 247 -11.94 -9.12 8.79
C CYS A 247 -11.73 -10.16 9.89
N THR A 248 -12.75 -10.96 10.14
CA THR A 248 -12.66 -12.25 10.83
C THR A 248 -12.28 -13.35 9.81
N ALA A 249 -12.41 -14.61 10.23
CA ALA A 249 -12.27 -15.75 9.34
C ALA A 249 -13.34 -15.76 8.22
N GLU A 250 -14.53 -15.20 8.49
CA GLU A 250 -15.71 -15.36 7.62
C GLU A 250 -16.19 -14.05 7.01
N THR A 251 -15.98 -12.92 7.68
CA THR A 251 -16.56 -11.63 7.27
C THR A 251 -15.50 -10.54 7.26
N CYS A 252 -15.52 -9.70 6.25
CA CYS A 252 -14.82 -8.42 6.19
C CYS A 252 -15.84 -7.30 6.40
N TYR A 253 -15.61 -6.45 7.40
CA TYR A 253 -16.60 -5.47 7.83
C TYR A 253 -16.41 -4.12 7.14
N GLY A 254 -17.51 -3.52 6.69
CA GLY A 254 -17.52 -2.16 6.17
C GLY A 254 -17.24 -1.11 7.25
N LYS A 255 -17.51 -1.43 8.53
CA LYS A 255 -17.22 -0.57 9.68
C LYS A 255 -16.71 -1.40 10.86
N VAL A 256 -15.66 -0.93 11.54
CA VAL A 256 -15.14 -1.53 12.79
C VAL A 256 -14.82 -0.40 13.76
N ASP A 257 -15.19 -0.50 15.03
CA ASP A 257 -14.96 0.57 16.03
C ASP A 257 -15.43 1.96 15.55
N ASP A 258 -16.60 2.01 14.92
CA ASP A 258 -17.20 3.22 14.33
C ASP A 258 -16.38 3.91 13.20
N ILE A 259 -15.34 3.25 12.69
CA ILE A 259 -14.53 3.74 11.57
C ILE A 259 -14.89 2.97 10.30
N TYR A 260 -15.29 3.69 9.25
CA TYR A 260 -15.50 3.12 7.92
C TYR A 260 -14.21 2.50 7.39
N THR A 261 -14.29 1.26 6.94
CA THR A 261 -13.15 0.51 6.39
C THR A 261 -12.70 1.12 5.07
N PHE A 262 -13.63 1.52 4.22
CA PHE A 262 -13.37 2.01 2.87
C PHE A 262 -13.75 3.47 2.70
N PHE A 263 -13.11 4.17 1.74
CA PHE A 263 -13.61 5.47 1.25
C PHE A 263 -14.25 5.37 -0.14
N ASP A 264 -13.84 4.40 -0.94
CA ASP A 264 -14.46 3.96 -2.19
C ASP A 264 -14.58 2.43 -2.21
N ASP A 265 -14.72 1.81 -3.36
CA ASP A 265 -14.82 0.36 -3.55
C ASP A 265 -13.45 -0.37 -3.56
N LEU A 266 -12.34 0.34 -3.73
CA LEU A 266 -11.01 -0.25 -3.90
C LEU A 266 -10.09 -0.02 -2.71
N HIS A 267 -10.33 1.05 -1.95
CA HIS A 267 -9.35 1.60 -1.04
C HIS A 267 -9.89 1.77 0.38
N LEU A 268 -9.02 1.48 1.33
CA LEU A 268 -9.20 1.77 2.74
C LEU A 268 -9.29 3.27 2.98
N SER A 269 -10.19 3.66 3.88
CA SER A 269 -10.22 5.02 4.40
C SER A 269 -8.90 5.39 5.07
N ALA A 270 -8.53 6.66 5.05
CA ALA A 270 -7.32 7.13 5.72
C ALA A 270 -7.41 6.96 7.24
N THR A 271 -8.60 7.10 7.82
CA THR A 271 -8.82 6.83 9.23
C THR A 271 -8.62 5.37 9.57
N ARG A 272 -9.15 4.44 8.77
CA ARG A 272 -8.87 3.00 8.93
C ARG A 272 -7.38 2.70 8.78
N SER A 273 -6.76 3.20 7.72
CA SER A 273 -5.34 2.97 7.47
C SER A 273 -4.46 3.40 8.65
N ARG A 274 -4.80 4.53 9.31
CA ARG A 274 -4.06 5.01 10.49
C ARG A 274 -4.02 4.00 11.64
N THR A 275 -5.06 3.17 11.82
CA THR A 275 -5.09 2.14 12.87
C THR A 275 -4.14 0.98 12.58
N LEU A 276 -3.63 0.86 11.35
CA LEU A 276 -2.73 -0.20 10.92
C LEU A 276 -1.25 0.09 11.21
N ALA A 277 -0.92 1.23 11.81
CA ALA A 277 0.47 1.65 12.05
C ALA A 277 1.34 0.58 12.75
N ARG A 278 0.75 -0.23 13.65
CA ARG A 278 1.46 -1.32 14.34
C ARG A 278 2.08 -2.35 13.38
N HIS A 279 1.46 -2.60 12.23
CA HIS A 279 1.94 -3.57 11.23
C HIS A 279 3.25 -3.12 10.57
N PHE A 280 3.56 -1.83 10.63
CA PHE A 280 4.76 -1.24 10.02
C PHE A 280 5.84 -0.84 11.03
N LYS A 281 5.57 -0.92 12.34
CA LYS A 281 6.54 -0.53 13.39
C LYS A 281 7.88 -1.25 13.25
N ALA A 282 7.85 -2.56 13.00
CA ALA A 282 9.07 -3.34 12.78
C ALA A 282 9.83 -2.85 11.52
N SER A 283 9.12 -2.48 10.45
CA SER A 283 9.74 -1.97 9.21
C SER A 283 10.51 -0.69 9.45
N VAL A 284 9.97 0.18 10.28
CA VAL A 284 10.65 1.41 10.68
C VAL A 284 11.80 1.11 11.64
N ALA A 285 11.58 0.24 12.63
CA ALA A 285 12.57 -0.09 13.66
C ALA A 285 13.85 -0.73 13.08
N ASP A 286 13.74 -1.52 12.02
CA ASP A 286 14.88 -2.18 11.35
C ASP A 286 15.98 -1.18 10.90
N ILE A 287 15.62 0.08 10.65
CA ILE A 287 16.54 1.10 10.14
C ILE A 287 16.62 2.37 11.00
N ALA A 288 15.72 2.53 11.97
CA ALA A 288 15.73 3.66 12.87
C ALA A 288 17.03 3.68 13.69
N VAL A 289 17.67 4.84 13.76
CA VAL A 289 18.71 5.08 14.76
C VAL A 289 18.00 5.29 16.09
N ARG A 290 18.51 4.67 17.16
CA ARG A 290 18.02 4.89 18.53
C ARG A 290 18.29 6.32 18.95
#